data_AF-A0A8T5NBD9-F1
#
_entry.id   AF-A0A8T5NBD9-F1
#
_cell.length_a   1.000
_cell.length_b   1.000
_cell.length_c   1.000
_cell.angle_alpha   90.00
_cell.angle_beta   90.00
_cell.angle_gamma   90.00
#
_symmetry.space_group_name_H-M   'P 1'
#
loop_
_entity.id
_entity.type
_entity.pdbx_description
1 polymer ?
#
loop_
_entity_poly.entity_id
_entity_poly.type
_entity_poly.pdbx_seq_one_letter_code
_entity_poly.pdbx_strand_id
1 'polypeptide(L)' 'MLDISSLPFFSKMILIIGFALGFVSFMFVMRYPIMLILMKLSPGYRESIKKELARSKVRKYRFRS' A
#
# COMPACT_ATOMS: atom_id res chain seq x y z
N MET A 1 31.06 -4.75 -2.73
CA MET A 1 29.93 -5.64 -3.06
C MET A 1 29.46 -6.26 -1.75
N LEU A 2 28.21 -6.07 -1.36
CA LEU A 2 27.69 -6.66 -0.10
C LEU A 2 27.57 -8.18 -0.32
N ASP A 3 28.50 -8.95 0.21
CA ASP A 3 28.59 -10.40 -0.05
C ASP A 3 27.59 -11.17 0.83
N ILE A 4 26.33 -11.12 0.42
CA ILE A 4 25.17 -11.80 1.04
C ILE A 4 25.35 -13.32 1.12
N SER A 5 26.31 -13.87 0.38
CA SER A 5 26.68 -15.29 0.33
C SER A 5 27.52 -15.71 1.52
N SER A 6 28.31 -14.80 2.10
CA SER A 6 29.18 -15.06 3.25
C SER A 6 28.50 -14.85 4.61
N LEU A 7 27.26 -14.36 4.64
CA LEU A 7 26.55 -14.09 5.88
C LEU A 7 26.05 -15.38 6.54
N PRO A 8 26.17 -15.50 7.88
CA PRO A 8 25.53 -16.58 8.63
C PRO A 8 24.05 -16.67 8.30
N PHE A 9 23.53 -17.90 8.20
CA PHE A 9 22.14 -18.16 7.79
C PHE A 9 21.13 -17.30 8.58
N PHE A 10 21.35 -17.15 9.88
CA PHE A 10 20.50 -16.34 10.76
C PHE A 10 20.47 -14.85 10.39
N SER A 11 21.63 -14.25 10.11
CA SER A 11 21.74 -12.84 9.69
C SER A 11 21.06 -12.60 8.35
N LYS A 12 21.12 -13.57 7.43
CA LYS A 12 20.45 -13.53 6.12
C LYS A 12 18.93 -13.57 6.27
N MET A 13 18.42 -14.40 7.17
CA MET A 13 16.98 -14.48 7.47
C MET A 13 16.45 -13.19 8.09
N ILE A 14 17.17 -12.62 9.07
CA ILE A 14 16.79 -11.33 9.68
C ILE A 14 16.79 -10.20 8.65
N LEU A 15 17.75 -10.18 7.73
CA LEU A 15 17.81 -9.19 6.67
C LEU A 15 16.59 -9.27 5.75
N ILE A 16 16.21 -10.49 5.32
CA ILE A 16 15.03 -10.70 4.48
C ILE A 16 13.74 -10.31 5.21
N ILE A 17 13.61 -10.71 6.48
CA ILE A 17 12.43 -10.40 7.30
C ILE A 17 12.31 -8.90 7.54
N GLY A 18 13.40 -8.25 7.93
CA GLY A 18 13.45 -6.80 8.14
C GLY A 18 13.15 -6.02 6.86
N PHE A 19 13.69 -6.48 5.72
CA PHE A 19 13.39 -5.89 4.42
C PHE A 19 11.92 -6.07 4.03
N ALA A 20 11.35 -7.27 4.23
CA ALA A 20 9.95 -7.53 3.94
C ALA A 20 9.01 -6.66 4.79
N LEU A 21 9.27 -6.56 6.11
CA LEU A 21 8.52 -5.69 7.01
C LEU A 21 8.64 -4.21 6.62
N GLY A 22 9.85 -3.74 6.31
CA GLY A 22 10.09 -2.38 5.84
C GLY A 22 9.38 -2.09 4.51
N PHE A 23 9.40 -3.04 3.58
CA PHE A 23 8.74 -2.92 2.28
C PHE A 23 7.22 -2.87 2.41
N VAL A 24 6.63 -3.73 3.25
CA VAL A 24 5.18 -3.70 3.52
C VAL A 24 4.77 -2.37 4.16
N SER A 25 5.55 -1.86 5.12
CA SER A 25 5.33 -0.54 5.72
C SER A 25 5.40 0.59 4.68
N PHE A 26 6.41 0.54 3.81
CA PHE A 26 6.56 1.50 2.70
C PHE A 26 5.36 1.46 1.73
N MET A 27 4.89 0.28 1.35
CA MET A 27 3.70 0.15 0.50
C MET A 27 2.45 0.74 1.15
N PHE A 28 2.29 0.59 2.46
CA PHE A 28 1.15 1.15 3.18
C PHE A 28 1.17 2.68 3.17
N VAL A 29 2.35 3.28 3.40
CA VAL A 29 2.53 4.73 3.33
C VAL A 29 2.33 5.25 1.91
N MET A 30 2.85 4.53 0.90
CA MET A 30 2.76 4.93 -0.51
C MET A 30 1.35 4.79 -1.11
N ARG A 31 0.45 4.03 -0.47
CA ARG A 31 -0.93 3.86 -0.95
C ARG A 31 -1.66 5.18 -1.15
N TYR A 32 -1.52 6.11 -0.21
CA TYR A 32 -2.17 7.43 -0.24
C TYR A 32 -1.61 8.36 -1.34
N PRO A 33 -0.29 8.60 -1.44
CA PRO A 33 0.27 9.44 -2.49
C PRO A 33 0.03 8.85 -3.89
N ILE A 34 0.10 7.52 -4.06
CA ILE A 34 -0.23 6.86 -5.34
C ILE A 34 -1.68 7.19 -5.74
N MET A 35 -2.63 7.02 -4.83
CA MET A 35 -4.05 7.33 -5.08
C MET A 35 -4.27 8.82 -5.40
N LEU A 36 -3.55 9.72 -4.71
CA LEU A 36 -3.55 11.16 -4.98
C LEU A 36 -3.01 11.51 -6.37
N ILE A 37 -1.90 10.89 -6.77
CA ILE A 37 -1.30 11.06 -8.10
C ILE A 37 -2.26 10.57 -9.18
N LEU A 38 -2.85 9.38 -9.01
CA LEU A 38 -3.85 8.85 -9.93
C LEU A 38 -5.09 9.76 -10.06
N MET A 39 -5.56 10.34 -8.95
CA MET A 39 -6.64 11.35 -8.97
C MET A 39 -6.24 12.66 -9.67
N LYS A 40 -4.95 13.00 -9.67
CA LYS A 40 -4.45 14.23 -10.31
C LYS A 40 -4.21 14.01 -11.80
N LEU A 41 -3.77 12.81 -12.21
CA LEU A 41 -3.40 12.50 -13.58
C LEU A 41 -4.60 12.16 -14.47
N SER A 42 -5.62 11.49 -13.94
CA SER A 42 -6.73 10.96 -14.75
C SER A 42 -8.11 11.37 -14.22
N PRO A 43 -8.94 12.04 -15.04
CA PRO A 43 -10.33 12.32 -14.67
C PRO A 43 -11.17 11.04 -14.56
N GLY A 44 -10.86 9.99 -15.34
CA GLY A 44 -11.56 8.71 -15.27
C GLY A 44 -11.35 7.98 -13.95
N TYR A 45 -10.15 8.11 -13.35
CA TYR A 45 -9.88 7.57 -12.02
C TYR A 45 -10.66 8.35 -10.94
N ARG A 46 -10.79 9.68 -11.05
CA ARG A 46 -11.63 10.49 -10.15
C ARG A 46 -13.09 10.04 -10.15
N GLU A 47 -13.68 9.80 -11.32
CA GLU A 47 -15.07 9.35 -11.42
C GLU A 47 -15.27 7.94 -10.85
N SER A 48 -14.29 7.06 -11.06
CA SER A 48 -14.30 5.71 -10.51
C SER A 48 -14.26 5.74 -8.98
N ILE A 49 -13.34 6.53 -8.40
CA ILE A 49 -13.25 6.69 -6.94
C ILE A 49 -14.51 7.34 -6.40
N LYS A 50 -15.08 8.36 -7.06
CA LYS A 50 -16.31 9.04 -6.62
C LYS A 50 -17.49 8.06 -6.55
N LYS A 51 -17.65 7.20 -7.56
CA LYS A 51 -18.68 6.13 -7.58
C LYS A 51 -18.45 5.12 -6.46
N GLU A 52 -17.22 4.72 -6.23
CA GLU A 52 -16.87 3.74 -5.20
C GLU A 52 -17.02 4.30 -3.78
N LEU A 53 -16.61 5.55 -3.56
CA LEU A 53 -16.79 6.27 -2.30
C LEU A 53 -18.28 6.45 -1.97
N ALA A 54 -19.11 6.76 -2.97
CA ALA A 54 -20.56 6.85 -2.81
C ALA A 54 -21.18 5.50 -2.39
N ARG A 55 -20.78 4.39 -3.03
CA ARG A 55 -21.23 3.03 -2.65
C ARG A 55 -20.74 2.63 -1.26
N SER A 56 -19.53 3.01 -0.88
CA SER A 56 -18.95 2.75 0.45
C SER A 56 -19.69 3.53 1.55
N LYS A 57 -19.97 4.82 1.31
CA LYS A 57 -20.78 5.65 2.23
C LYS A 57 -22.18 5.06 2.42
N VAL A 58 -22.85 4.65 1.35
CA VAL A 58 -24.18 4.02 1.43
C VAL A 58 -24.14 2.75 2.28
N ARG A 59 -23.12 1.90 2.11
CA ARG A 59 -22.93 0.72 2.99
C ARG A 59 -22.71 1.13 4.45
N LYS A 60 -21.88 2.13 4.72
CA LYS A 60 -21.59 2.59 6.09
C LYS A 60 -22.82 3.17 6.80
N TYR A 61 -23.73 3.82 6.07
CA TYR A 61 -25.00 4.32 6.62
C TYR A 61 -26.04 3.21 6.81
N ARG A 62 -26.09 2.21 5.91
CA ARG A 62 -27.00 1.06 6.03
C ARG A 62 -26.68 0.12 7.21
N PHE A 63 -25.43 0.05 7.65
CA PHE A 63 -25.04 -0.73 8.83
C PHE A 63 -25.21 0.03 10.17
N ARG A 64 -25.66 1.29 10.13
CA ARG A 64 -25.85 2.15 11.30
C ARG A 64 -27.33 2.48 11.58
N SER A 65 -28.26 2.00 10.76
CA SER A 65 -29.72 2.05 10.94
C SER A 65 -30.23 0.68 11.35
#